data_AF-A0A933XKA7-F1
#
_entry.id   AF-A0A933XKA7-F1
#
_cell.length_a   1.000
_cell.length_b   1.000
_cell.length_c   1.000
_cell.angle_alpha   90.00
_cell.angle_beta   90.00
_cell.angle_gamma   90.00
#
_symmetry.space_group_name_H-M   'P 1'
#
loop_
_entity.id
_entity.type
_entity.pdbx_description
1 polymer ?
#
loop_
_entity_poly.entity_id
_entity_poly.type
_entity_poly.pdbx_seq_one_letter_code
_entity_poly.pdbx_strand_id
1 'polypeptide(L)'
;MTDNFNKGGKFRNRYLITGTLTASAPFHIGSGEMTERTGMTDKDKKPLQISAVVVDGEGRAYIPGSSIRGALRDWLRRVYGEEDREHKELDGALKKLKRNEETLSPELVAENTTCMERLFGSAFAEGKAEVWDAECVSRPDTSTNVHLSGWDKDRVTYVAKSVAIDPETGTADDKKLYNFELVPEGASFTFTVTGQNLSDEEACLLLRAIEGFSDKAESIALGAMTKRGFGRFKCVVEGVWRLDKTNLTKWREQILKDDDNTAGYDAIKRDVFRLEEKDIATLKDLVKKPPKEAPLCKTWKVTLETPLVVRSGGSFGWKNADKDKTRNRNMVFRWGSDAIQGQTDQIGDLYFSIRLENNEAKPYYHIPSSSVRGALREWAITHLLPKKWWDIEEGLKKYAKKETGYAELPSHLVPLLSLFGFTVSTGDEEIDKKYNRAARLTIKTEPFPETAALKPFVHKDSWKVAGNDYGPTNAKRHVKPRNPLDRITHAARKGGLHNFLEFSKGQTFNMTIVVEKANGNGQETFDKEIINWWKKELNYGTIRLGALSSAGRGRVSVKEVQNA
;
A
#
# COMPACT_ATOMS: atom_id res chain seq x y z
N MET A 1 13.19 -45.10 15.26
CA MET A 1 12.53 -44.69 14.00
C MET A 1 12.10 -43.25 14.19
N THR A 2 12.93 -42.32 13.74
CA THR A 2 12.63 -40.89 13.76
C THR A 2 11.39 -40.65 12.91
N ASP A 3 10.30 -40.16 13.51
CA ASP A 3 9.14 -39.71 12.76
C ASP A 3 9.62 -38.62 11.80
N ASN A 4 9.64 -38.93 10.51
CA ASN A 4 10.22 -38.05 9.52
C ASN A 4 9.26 -36.85 9.36
N PHE A 5 9.57 -35.74 10.04
CA PHE A 5 8.77 -34.51 10.09
C PHE A 5 8.76 -33.74 8.76
N ASN A 6 8.92 -34.40 7.63
CA ASN A 6 8.91 -33.80 6.31
C ASN A 6 7.53 -33.95 5.66
N LYS A 7 7.20 -33.07 4.71
CA LYS A 7 5.93 -33.12 3.98
C LYS A 7 5.67 -34.51 3.36
N GLY A 8 6.70 -35.13 2.77
CA GLY A 8 6.66 -36.46 2.16
C GLY A 8 6.74 -37.65 3.13
N GLY A 9 6.77 -37.43 4.44
CA GLY A 9 6.76 -38.48 5.45
C GLY A 9 5.42 -39.23 5.54
N LYS A 10 5.33 -40.23 6.43
CA LYS A 10 4.09 -40.97 6.68
C LYS A 10 2.94 -40.01 6.99
N PHE A 11 1.80 -40.20 6.32
CA PHE A 11 0.63 -39.35 6.51
C PHE A 11 0.18 -39.33 7.97
N ARG A 12 0.13 -38.13 8.56
CA ARG A 12 -0.37 -37.86 9.91
C ARG A 12 -1.67 -37.07 9.85
N ASN A 13 -1.63 -35.93 9.17
CA ASN A 13 -2.76 -35.03 9.03
C ASN A 13 -2.64 -34.15 7.79
N ARG A 14 -3.76 -33.55 7.42
CA ARG A 14 -3.86 -32.50 6.42
C ARG A 14 -4.83 -31.43 6.92
N TYR A 15 -4.35 -30.21 6.98
CA TYR A 15 -5.12 -29.02 7.29
C TYR A 15 -5.57 -28.35 5.99
N LEU A 16 -6.80 -27.83 6.00
CA LEU A 16 -7.34 -26.92 5.00
C LEU A 16 -7.86 -25.68 5.74
N ILE A 17 -7.43 -24.50 5.33
CA ILE A 17 -7.86 -23.22 5.90
C ILE A 17 -8.34 -22.36 4.75
N THR A 18 -9.59 -21.90 4.83
CA THR A 18 -10.17 -21.01 3.81
C THR A 18 -10.69 -19.74 4.45
N GLY A 19 -10.75 -18.68 3.66
CA GLY A 19 -11.32 -17.41 4.09
C GLY A 19 -11.31 -16.38 2.99
N THR A 20 -11.64 -15.15 3.39
CA THR A 20 -11.71 -14.00 2.50
C THR A 20 -10.78 -12.89 2.99
N LEU A 21 -9.99 -12.35 2.06
CA LEU A 21 -9.20 -11.13 2.21
C LEU A 21 -9.92 -9.98 1.49
N THR A 22 -10.40 -8.99 2.25
CA THR A 22 -11.00 -7.76 1.69
C THR A 22 -10.00 -6.62 1.80
N ALA A 23 -9.64 -6.01 0.67
CA ALA A 23 -8.74 -4.87 0.61
C ALA A 23 -9.32 -3.72 1.45
N SER A 24 -8.60 -3.29 2.49
CA SER A 24 -8.94 -2.11 3.30
C SER A 24 -8.23 -0.84 2.82
N ALA A 25 -7.40 -0.96 1.80
CA ALA A 25 -6.70 0.11 1.11
C ALA A 25 -6.40 -0.38 -0.32
N PRO A 26 -6.27 0.52 -1.31
CA PRO A 26 -5.87 0.11 -2.65
C PRO A 26 -4.50 -0.56 -2.65
N PHE A 27 -4.26 -1.42 -3.65
CA PHE A 27 -2.99 -2.15 -3.74
C PHE A 27 -2.56 -2.43 -5.18
N HIS A 28 -1.28 -2.74 -5.33
CA HIS A 28 -0.64 -3.10 -6.60
C HIS A 28 0.23 -4.34 -6.39
N ILE A 29 -0.12 -5.45 -7.02
CA ILE A 29 0.77 -6.61 -7.19
C ILE A 29 1.07 -6.69 -8.67
N GLY A 30 2.29 -6.34 -9.05
CA GLY A 30 2.66 -6.17 -10.44
C GLY A 30 2.85 -7.51 -11.16
N SER A 31 2.48 -7.56 -12.43
CA SER A 31 2.86 -8.67 -13.33
C SER A 31 4.31 -8.59 -13.81
N GLY A 32 4.95 -7.43 -13.64
CA GLY A 32 6.23 -7.10 -14.26
C GLY A 32 6.11 -6.50 -15.67
N GLU A 33 4.88 -6.44 -16.20
CA GLU A 33 4.59 -5.92 -17.53
C GLU A 33 3.99 -4.51 -17.48
N MET A 34 3.98 -3.87 -18.65
CA MET A 34 3.26 -2.63 -18.88
C MET A 34 1.98 -2.92 -19.65
N THR A 35 0.93 -2.17 -19.37
CA THR A 35 -0.35 -2.21 -20.06
C THR A 35 -0.78 -0.80 -20.46
N GLU A 36 -1.80 -0.73 -21.31
CA GLU A 36 -2.39 0.51 -21.80
C GLU A 36 -3.90 0.48 -21.54
N ARG A 37 -4.51 1.65 -21.36
CA ARG A 37 -5.96 1.80 -21.24
C ARG A 37 -6.50 2.61 -22.40
N THR A 38 -7.53 2.07 -23.06
CA THR A 38 -8.22 2.78 -24.15
C THR A 38 -8.65 4.16 -23.69
N GLY A 39 -8.27 5.19 -24.45
CA GLY A 39 -8.61 6.59 -24.16
C GLY A 39 -7.71 7.28 -23.12
N MET A 40 -6.73 6.59 -22.53
CA MET A 40 -5.70 7.22 -21.69
C MET A 40 -4.45 7.51 -22.49
N THR A 41 -4.12 8.78 -22.63
CA THR A 41 -2.89 9.22 -23.30
C THR A 41 -2.00 10.07 -22.42
N ASP A 42 -0.72 10.13 -22.75
CA ASP A 42 0.23 11.09 -22.20
C ASP A 42 0.06 12.50 -22.79
N LYS A 43 0.98 13.41 -22.47
CA LYS A 43 0.99 14.80 -22.96
C LYS A 43 1.19 14.89 -24.48
N ASP A 44 1.80 13.88 -25.09
CA ASP A 44 2.09 13.79 -26.52
C ASP A 44 1.02 12.99 -27.29
N LYS A 45 -0.14 12.72 -26.65
CA LYS A 45 -1.25 11.93 -27.18
C LYS A 45 -0.89 10.47 -27.51
N LYS A 46 0.17 9.94 -26.93
CA LYS A 46 0.52 8.52 -27.05
C LYS A 46 -0.19 7.71 -25.96
N PRO A 47 -0.46 6.41 -26.19
CA PRO A 47 -1.03 5.55 -25.17
C PRO A 47 -0.22 5.59 -23.87
N LEU A 48 -0.93 5.77 -22.76
CA LEU A 48 -0.31 5.88 -21.46
C LEU A 48 0.23 4.51 -21.02
N GLN A 49 1.55 4.40 -20.84
CA GLN A 49 2.18 3.21 -20.28
C GLN A 49 1.89 3.11 -18.78
N ILE A 50 1.30 1.99 -18.37
CA ILE A 50 0.84 1.74 -17.00
C ILE A 50 1.45 0.44 -16.50
N SER A 51 2.08 0.46 -15.32
CA SER A 51 2.55 -0.78 -14.68
C SER A 51 1.34 -1.64 -14.31
N ALA A 52 1.25 -2.83 -14.91
CA ALA A 52 0.07 -3.68 -14.85
C ALA A 52 0.01 -4.49 -13.55
N VAL A 53 -1.20 -4.77 -13.06
CA VAL A 53 -1.38 -5.78 -12.02
C VAL A 53 -1.41 -7.18 -12.61
N VAL A 54 -1.06 -8.16 -11.79
CA VAL A 54 -1.22 -9.57 -12.11
C VAL A 54 -2.71 -9.94 -12.22
N VAL A 55 -3.06 -10.71 -13.26
CA VAL A 55 -4.44 -11.10 -13.58
C VAL A 55 -4.52 -12.58 -13.94
N ASP A 56 -5.68 -13.19 -13.71
CA ASP A 56 -5.98 -14.59 -14.01
C ASP A 56 -6.24 -14.80 -15.52
N GLY A 57 -6.57 -16.04 -15.89
CA GLY A 57 -6.89 -16.40 -17.28
C GLY A 57 -8.13 -15.70 -17.86
N GLU A 58 -8.98 -15.12 -17.02
CA GLU A 58 -10.13 -14.31 -17.41
C GLU A 58 -9.83 -12.80 -17.38
N GLY A 59 -8.59 -12.42 -17.06
CA GLY A 59 -8.16 -11.03 -16.96
C GLY A 59 -8.53 -10.37 -15.63
N ARG A 60 -9.08 -11.08 -14.63
CA ARG A 60 -9.39 -10.50 -13.32
C ARG A 60 -8.15 -10.42 -12.45
N ALA A 61 -7.99 -9.34 -11.70
CA ALA A 61 -6.92 -9.26 -10.71
C ALA A 61 -7.01 -10.41 -9.71
N TYR A 62 -5.89 -10.99 -9.32
CA TYR A 62 -5.81 -12.00 -8.26
C TYR A 62 -4.60 -11.74 -7.37
N ILE A 63 -4.51 -12.43 -6.23
CA ILE A 63 -3.33 -12.36 -5.36
C ILE A 63 -2.57 -13.68 -5.48
N PRO A 64 -1.33 -13.69 -6.01
CA PRO A 64 -0.54 -14.90 -6.10
C PRO A 64 -0.29 -15.53 -4.73
N GLY A 65 -0.40 -16.86 -4.65
CA GLY A 65 -0.16 -17.63 -3.44
C GLY A 65 1.27 -17.46 -2.93
N SER A 66 2.24 -17.23 -3.83
CA SER A 66 3.62 -16.85 -3.49
C SER A 66 3.71 -15.51 -2.75
N SER A 67 2.87 -14.54 -3.11
CA SER A 67 2.82 -13.22 -2.45
C SER A 67 2.24 -13.34 -1.04
N ILE A 68 1.18 -14.14 -0.86
CA ILE A 68 0.60 -14.42 0.46
C ILE A 68 1.60 -15.21 1.30
N ARG A 69 2.18 -16.30 0.77
CA ARG A 69 3.18 -17.13 1.46
C ARG A 69 4.38 -16.32 1.95
N GLY A 70 4.94 -15.48 1.07
CA GLY A 70 6.06 -14.60 1.41
C GLY A 70 5.69 -13.63 2.55
N ALA A 71 4.52 -13.00 2.46
CA ALA A 71 4.06 -12.05 3.47
C ALA A 71 3.76 -12.70 4.83
N LEU A 72 3.18 -13.90 4.85
CA LEU A 72 2.96 -14.68 6.07
C LEU A 72 4.31 -15.02 6.75
N ARG A 73 5.27 -15.52 5.97
CA ARG A 73 6.62 -15.85 6.45
C ARG A 73 7.35 -14.61 6.99
N ASP A 74 7.34 -13.52 6.24
CA ASP A 74 8.01 -12.28 6.61
C ASP A 74 7.39 -11.62 7.84
N TRP A 75 6.07 -11.78 8.03
CA TRP A 75 5.40 -11.33 9.25
C TRP A 75 5.81 -12.16 10.46
N LEU A 76 5.82 -13.50 10.35
CA LEU A 76 6.27 -14.36 11.44
C LEU A 76 7.71 -14.06 11.83
N ARG A 77 8.64 -13.91 10.86
CA ARG A 77 10.03 -13.53 11.14
C ARG A 77 10.13 -12.23 11.95
N ARG A 78 9.35 -11.21 11.58
CA ARG A 78 9.34 -9.92 12.31
C ARG A 78 8.70 -9.98 13.69
N VAL A 79 7.72 -10.85 13.90
CA VAL A 79 6.95 -10.91 15.15
C VAL A 79 7.56 -11.87 16.16
N TYR A 80 8.01 -13.04 15.71
CA TYR A 80 8.57 -14.08 16.58
C TYR A 80 10.10 -14.03 16.70
N GLY A 81 10.76 -13.19 15.89
CA GLY A 81 12.14 -12.79 16.16
C GLY A 81 13.15 -13.94 16.13
N GLU A 82 13.10 -14.81 15.12
CA GLU A 82 14.27 -15.62 14.79
C GLU A 82 15.36 -14.65 14.33
N GLU A 83 16.31 -14.33 15.22
CA GLU A 83 17.43 -13.45 14.91
C GLU A 83 18.14 -13.97 13.66
N ASP A 84 18.50 -13.05 12.75
CA ASP A 84 19.41 -13.32 11.62
C ASP A 84 20.76 -13.98 12.03
N ARG A 85 21.02 -14.17 13.33
CA ARG A 85 22.18 -14.89 13.87
C ARG A 85 22.11 -16.40 13.64
N GLU A 86 20.98 -17.06 13.92
CA GLU A 86 20.88 -18.52 13.73
C GLU A 86 20.95 -18.90 12.25
N HIS A 87 20.32 -18.10 11.38
CA HIS A 87 20.43 -18.25 9.93
C HIS A 87 21.86 -18.08 9.39
N LYS A 88 22.68 -17.19 9.97
CA LYS A 88 24.08 -17.01 9.55
C LYS A 88 24.98 -18.17 9.95
N GLU A 89 24.74 -18.77 11.12
CA GLU A 89 25.49 -19.94 11.56
C GLU A 89 25.10 -21.18 10.75
N LEU A 90 23.81 -21.35 10.42
CA LEU A 90 23.32 -22.37 9.50
C LEU A 90 23.87 -22.18 8.08
N ASP A 91 23.73 -21.02 7.46
CA ASP A 91 24.30 -20.74 6.12
C ASP A 91 25.84 -20.92 6.10
N GLY A 92 26.51 -20.57 7.19
CA GLY A 92 27.96 -20.74 7.37
C GLY A 92 28.40 -22.19 7.53
N ALA A 93 27.67 -22.97 8.33
CA ALA A 93 27.88 -24.42 8.49
C ALA A 93 27.53 -25.18 7.19
N LEU A 94 26.47 -24.78 6.50
CA LEU A 94 25.99 -25.38 5.26
C LEU A 94 26.87 -25.06 4.05
N LYS A 95 27.47 -23.85 3.97
CA LYS A 95 28.52 -23.56 2.98
C LYS A 95 29.78 -24.40 3.17
N LYS A 96 30.12 -24.75 4.43
CA LYS A 96 31.24 -25.66 4.72
C LYS A 96 30.92 -27.10 4.29
N LEU A 97 29.68 -27.56 4.46
CA LEU A 97 29.24 -28.91 4.07
C LEU A 97 29.10 -29.07 2.54
N LYS A 98 28.51 -28.09 1.84
CA LYS A 98 28.46 -28.08 0.35
C LYS A 98 29.84 -28.12 -0.30
N ARG A 99 30.84 -27.49 0.34
CA ARG A 99 32.23 -27.47 -0.14
C ARG A 99 32.91 -28.84 -0.05
N ASN A 100 32.34 -29.77 0.71
CA ASN A 100 32.86 -31.14 0.90
C ASN A 100 32.15 -32.19 0.02
N GLU A 101 31.25 -31.80 -0.90
CA GLU A 101 30.48 -32.71 -1.78
C GLU A 101 29.66 -33.81 -1.08
N GLU A 102 29.30 -33.62 0.20
CA GLU A 102 28.44 -34.56 0.93
C GLU A 102 26.94 -34.31 0.63
N THR A 103 26.19 -35.39 0.44
CA THR A 103 24.72 -35.32 0.30
C THR A 103 24.11 -35.10 1.69
N LEU A 104 23.35 -34.02 1.87
CA LEU A 104 22.62 -33.76 3.12
C LEU A 104 21.57 -34.85 3.36
N SER A 105 21.63 -35.53 4.50
CA SER A 105 20.58 -36.48 4.88
C SER A 105 19.29 -35.75 5.29
N PRO A 106 18.10 -36.33 5.04
CA PRO A 106 16.82 -35.77 5.48
C PRO A 106 16.74 -35.50 6.99
N GLU A 107 17.41 -36.33 7.79
CA GLU A 107 17.48 -36.20 9.25
C GLU A 107 18.27 -34.96 9.66
N LEU A 108 19.43 -34.74 9.03
CA LEU A 108 20.27 -33.57 9.32
C LEU A 108 19.56 -32.26 8.94
N VAL A 109 18.81 -32.25 7.83
CA VAL A 109 17.98 -31.09 7.44
C VAL A 109 16.86 -30.86 8.46
N ALA A 110 16.19 -31.91 8.93
CA ALA A 110 15.12 -31.78 9.91
C ALA A 110 15.63 -31.31 11.29
N GLU A 111 16.81 -31.75 11.73
CA GLU A 111 17.44 -31.33 12.99
C GLU A 111 17.92 -29.87 12.97
N ASN A 112 18.19 -29.33 11.78
CA ASN A 112 18.77 -28.01 11.59
C ASN A 112 17.81 -26.98 10.98
N THR A 113 16.54 -27.35 10.75
CA THR A 113 15.52 -26.43 10.21
C THR A 113 14.59 -25.92 11.29
N THR A 114 14.36 -24.60 11.28
CA THR A 114 13.43 -23.99 12.22
C THR A 114 11.98 -24.38 11.91
N CYS A 115 11.07 -24.15 12.86
CA CYS A 115 9.65 -24.43 12.66
C CYS A 115 9.09 -23.62 11.47
N MET A 116 9.58 -22.39 11.26
CA MET A 116 9.23 -21.56 10.11
C MET A 116 9.77 -22.13 8.78
N GLU A 117 11.01 -22.64 8.77
CA GLU A 117 11.59 -23.25 7.57
C GLU A 117 10.90 -24.56 7.19
N ARG A 118 10.50 -25.39 8.17
CA ARG A 118 9.69 -26.58 7.89
C ARG A 118 8.32 -26.22 7.31
N LEU A 119 7.70 -25.16 7.82
CA LEU A 119 6.38 -24.72 7.36
C LEU A 119 6.43 -24.11 5.96
N PHE A 120 7.33 -23.15 5.72
CA PHE A 120 7.41 -22.37 4.49
C PHE A 120 8.52 -22.80 3.52
N GLY A 121 9.26 -23.85 3.83
CA GLY A 121 10.34 -24.38 3.00
C GLY A 121 11.65 -23.61 3.12
N SER A 122 12.73 -24.28 2.76
CA SER A 122 14.08 -23.75 2.68
C SER A 122 14.69 -24.04 1.29
N ALA A 123 15.95 -23.68 1.08
CA ALA A 123 16.65 -24.03 -0.16
C ALA A 123 16.89 -25.55 -0.34
N PHE A 124 16.61 -26.35 0.70
CA PHE A 124 16.95 -27.78 0.77
C PHE A 124 15.74 -28.69 0.99
N ALA A 125 14.65 -28.14 1.54
CA ALA A 125 13.44 -28.90 1.85
C ALA A 125 12.18 -28.17 1.40
N GLU A 126 11.23 -28.94 0.88
CA GLU A 126 9.91 -28.45 0.55
C GLU A 126 9.14 -28.06 1.82
N GLY A 127 8.48 -26.90 1.78
CA GLY A 127 7.62 -26.44 2.86
C GLY A 127 6.34 -27.26 2.96
N LYS A 128 5.88 -27.48 4.19
CA LYS A 128 4.64 -28.22 4.46
C LYS A 128 3.36 -27.46 4.12
N ALA A 129 3.41 -26.13 4.08
CA ALA A 129 2.28 -25.29 3.75
C ALA A 129 2.23 -24.96 2.26
N GLU A 130 1.07 -25.16 1.65
CA GLU A 130 0.75 -24.71 0.30
C GLU A 130 -0.21 -23.54 0.39
N VAL A 131 0.10 -22.45 -0.32
CA VAL A 131 -0.73 -21.26 -0.36
C VAL A 131 -1.17 -21.08 -1.80
N TRP A 132 -2.48 -21.09 -2.01
CA TRP A 132 -3.08 -21.05 -3.33
C TRP A 132 -3.22 -19.59 -3.77
N ASP A 133 -3.34 -19.39 -5.08
CA ASP A 133 -3.70 -18.10 -5.65
C ASP A 133 -5.10 -17.71 -5.13
N ALA A 134 -5.23 -16.50 -4.60
CA ALA A 134 -6.49 -16.01 -4.09
C ALA A 134 -7.27 -15.30 -5.20
N GLU A 135 -8.39 -15.89 -5.60
CA GLU A 135 -9.27 -15.42 -6.67
C GLU A 135 -10.05 -14.17 -6.22
N CYS A 136 -10.15 -13.15 -7.07
CA CYS A 136 -11.06 -12.03 -6.84
C CYS A 136 -12.51 -12.47 -7.04
N VAL A 137 -13.31 -12.38 -5.98
CA VAL A 137 -14.75 -12.67 -6.00
C VAL A 137 -15.62 -11.43 -6.19
N SER A 138 -15.00 -10.25 -6.29
CA SER A 138 -15.73 -9.01 -6.54
C SER A 138 -16.24 -8.97 -7.98
N ARG A 139 -17.50 -8.57 -8.15
CA ARG A 139 -18.17 -8.43 -9.45
C ARG A 139 -18.86 -7.06 -9.49
N PRO A 140 -18.11 -6.00 -9.85
CA PRO A 140 -18.66 -4.66 -9.84
C PRO A 140 -19.57 -4.39 -11.04
N ASP A 141 -20.71 -3.74 -10.79
CA ASP A 141 -21.72 -3.38 -11.80
C ASP A 141 -21.33 -2.13 -12.60
N THR A 142 -20.43 -1.30 -12.04
CA THR A 142 -19.99 -0.06 -12.69
C THR A 142 -19.26 -0.36 -13.98
N SER A 143 -19.81 0.08 -15.12
CA SER A 143 -19.22 -0.12 -16.44
C SER A 143 -17.83 0.53 -16.56
N THR A 144 -16.94 -0.12 -17.32
CA THR A 144 -15.61 0.39 -17.69
C THR A 144 -15.69 1.84 -18.17
N ASN A 145 -14.86 2.70 -17.59
CA ASN A 145 -14.88 4.13 -17.85
C ASN A 145 -13.48 4.73 -17.70
N VAL A 146 -12.93 5.19 -18.82
CA VAL A 146 -11.59 5.79 -18.86
C VAL A 146 -11.45 7.04 -18.00
N HIS A 147 -12.53 7.78 -17.82
CA HIS A 147 -12.51 9.02 -17.06
C HIS A 147 -12.70 8.81 -15.55
N LEU A 148 -13.18 7.63 -15.14
CA LEU A 148 -13.11 7.13 -13.76
C LEU A 148 -11.70 6.59 -13.50
N SER A 149 -10.69 7.37 -13.88
CA SER A 149 -9.27 7.03 -13.78
C SER A 149 -8.90 5.68 -14.42
N GLY A 150 -9.43 5.39 -15.61
CA GLY A 150 -9.14 4.13 -16.30
C GLY A 150 -9.79 2.90 -15.65
N TRP A 151 -10.93 3.07 -14.98
CA TRP A 151 -11.67 1.96 -14.35
C TRP A 151 -12.00 0.88 -15.39
N ASP A 152 -11.63 -0.35 -15.05
CA ASP A 152 -11.96 -1.56 -15.77
C ASP A 152 -12.68 -2.53 -14.83
N LYS A 153 -13.95 -2.77 -15.14
CA LYS A 153 -14.82 -3.63 -14.33
C LYS A 153 -14.39 -5.09 -14.36
N ASP A 154 -13.88 -5.55 -15.50
CA ASP A 154 -13.56 -6.96 -15.74
C ASP A 154 -12.22 -7.30 -15.12
N ARG A 155 -11.28 -6.34 -15.08
CA ARG A 155 -10.02 -6.48 -14.33
C ARG A 155 -10.17 -6.18 -12.84
N VAL A 156 -11.24 -5.47 -12.45
CA VAL A 156 -11.46 -4.90 -11.10
C VAL A 156 -10.33 -3.96 -10.70
N THR A 157 -9.95 -3.06 -11.61
CA THR A 157 -8.82 -2.15 -11.41
C THR A 157 -9.06 -0.76 -11.97
N TYR A 158 -8.24 0.18 -11.49
CA TYR A 158 -8.15 1.54 -12.02
C TYR A 158 -6.70 2.00 -12.10
N VAL A 159 -6.45 3.11 -12.77
CA VAL A 159 -5.11 3.68 -12.95
C VAL A 159 -4.92 4.83 -11.99
N ALA A 160 -3.89 4.79 -11.16
CA ALA A 160 -3.43 5.94 -10.40
C ALA A 160 -2.20 6.56 -11.06
N LYS A 161 -2.18 7.89 -11.12
CA LYS A 161 -1.00 8.66 -11.52
C LYS A 161 -0.25 9.10 -10.27
N SER A 162 1.06 8.85 -10.23
CA SER A 162 1.96 9.35 -9.20
C SER A 162 2.94 10.33 -9.80
N VAL A 163 3.09 11.49 -9.18
CA VAL A 163 4.15 12.46 -9.51
C VAL A 163 5.35 12.24 -8.59
N ALA A 164 6.56 12.18 -9.16
CA ALA A 164 7.76 12.44 -8.38
C ALA A 164 7.83 13.95 -8.09
N ILE A 165 8.16 14.34 -6.87
CA ILE A 165 8.36 15.75 -6.50
C ILE A 165 9.87 15.95 -6.40
N ASP A 166 10.38 16.94 -7.11
CA ASP A 166 11.76 17.40 -7.05
C ASP A 166 12.03 18.02 -5.65
N PRO A 167 12.99 17.48 -4.87
CA PRO A 167 13.30 17.96 -3.53
C PRO A 167 13.89 19.38 -3.48
N GLU A 168 14.47 19.90 -4.56
CA GLU A 168 15.11 21.23 -4.58
C GLU A 168 14.10 22.32 -4.94
N THR A 169 13.13 22.01 -5.80
CA THR A 169 12.16 22.99 -6.31
C THR A 169 10.77 22.86 -5.69
N GLY A 170 10.48 21.76 -5.00
CA GLY A 170 9.14 21.46 -4.47
C GLY A 170 8.08 21.30 -5.57
N THR A 171 8.51 21.10 -6.82
CA THR A 171 7.64 20.95 -8.00
C THR A 171 7.57 19.50 -8.45
N ALA A 172 6.45 19.09 -9.06
CA ALA A 172 6.37 17.78 -9.69
C ALA A 172 7.42 17.73 -10.82
N ASP A 173 8.33 16.75 -10.77
CA ASP A 173 9.28 16.50 -11.85
C ASP A 173 8.50 15.98 -13.04
N ASP A 174 8.31 16.85 -14.04
CA ASP A 174 7.53 16.61 -15.25
C ASP A 174 8.03 15.38 -16.04
N LYS A 175 9.24 14.87 -15.73
CA LYS A 175 9.88 13.73 -16.38
C LYS A 175 9.73 12.39 -15.65
N LYS A 176 9.06 12.34 -14.48
CA LYS A 176 8.90 11.09 -13.69
C LYS A 176 7.46 10.91 -13.18
N LEU A 177 6.51 10.99 -14.11
CA LEU A 177 5.13 10.52 -13.89
C LEU A 177 5.13 8.99 -14.04
N TYR A 178 4.82 8.29 -12.95
CA TYR A 178 4.61 6.85 -12.99
C TYR A 178 3.11 6.55 -12.90
N ASN A 179 2.60 5.74 -13.82
CA ASN A 179 1.22 5.28 -13.82
C ASN A 179 1.19 3.82 -13.38
N PHE A 180 0.35 3.52 -12.41
CA PHE A 180 0.22 2.17 -11.88
C PHE A 180 -1.24 1.78 -11.90
N GLU A 181 -1.50 0.55 -12.33
CA GLU A 181 -2.78 -0.09 -12.17
C GLU A 181 -2.94 -0.50 -10.70
N LEU A 182 -4.10 -0.23 -10.11
CA LEU A 182 -4.43 -0.51 -8.72
C LEU A 182 -5.73 -1.32 -8.64
N VAL A 183 -5.75 -2.27 -7.73
CA VAL A 183 -6.99 -2.87 -7.24
C VAL A 183 -7.59 -1.94 -6.17
N PRO A 184 -8.89 -1.59 -6.24
CA PRO A 184 -9.52 -0.68 -5.30
C PRO A 184 -9.68 -1.27 -3.90
N GLU A 185 -9.82 -0.38 -2.91
CA GLU A 185 -10.35 -0.73 -1.59
C GLU A 185 -11.73 -1.41 -1.74
N GLY A 186 -12.06 -2.36 -0.88
CA GLY A 186 -13.31 -3.12 -0.92
C GLY A 186 -13.28 -4.38 -1.80
N ALA A 187 -12.31 -4.51 -2.71
CA ALA A 187 -12.12 -5.74 -3.48
C ALA A 187 -11.81 -6.93 -2.56
N SER A 188 -12.52 -8.03 -2.77
CA SER A 188 -12.48 -9.24 -1.94
C SER A 188 -11.94 -10.44 -2.70
N PHE A 189 -11.09 -11.22 -2.02
CA PHE A 189 -10.35 -12.34 -2.57
C PHE A 189 -10.50 -13.57 -1.67
N THR A 190 -10.91 -14.71 -2.22
CA THR A 190 -10.98 -15.97 -1.46
C THR A 190 -9.62 -16.64 -1.47
N PHE A 191 -9.10 -16.98 -0.29
CA PHE A 191 -7.80 -17.64 -0.16
C PHE A 191 -7.96 -19.06 0.39
N THR A 192 -7.03 -19.92 -0.01
CA THR A 192 -6.90 -21.30 0.47
C THR A 192 -5.46 -21.56 0.89
N VAL A 193 -5.29 -22.06 2.11
CA VAL A 193 -4.00 -22.52 2.64
C VAL A 193 -4.17 -23.97 3.08
N THR A 194 -3.26 -24.83 2.65
CA THR A 194 -3.23 -26.23 3.06
C THR A 194 -1.94 -26.53 3.80
N GLY A 195 -1.96 -27.52 4.67
CA GLY A 195 -0.76 -27.96 5.40
C GLY A 195 -0.76 -29.47 5.53
N GLN A 196 0.36 -30.13 5.22
CA GLN A 196 0.47 -31.57 5.32
C GLN A 196 1.49 -31.98 6.38
N ASN A 197 1.12 -32.98 7.19
CA ASN A 197 1.96 -33.52 8.27
C ASN A 197 2.46 -32.42 9.21
N LEU A 198 1.58 -31.49 9.56
CA LEU A 198 1.89 -30.44 10.51
C LEU A 198 1.94 -31.00 11.93
N SER A 199 2.98 -30.63 12.68
CA SER A 199 2.92 -30.67 14.14
C SER A 199 1.90 -29.63 14.63
N ASP A 200 1.47 -29.75 15.89
CA ASP A 200 0.50 -28.80 16.44
C ASP A 200 1.12 -27.40 16.59
N GLU A 201 2.44 -27.34 16.82
CA GLU A 201 3.23 -26.10 16.81
C GLU A 201 3.27 -25.44 15.41
N GLU A 202 3.49 -26.23 14.35
CA GLU A 202 3.49 -25.74 12.96
C GLU A 202 2.08 -25.27 12.55
N ALA A 203 1.05 -26.01 12.92
CA ALA A 203 -0.35 -25.62 12.70
C ALA A 203 -0.69 -24.32 13.45
N CYS A 204 -0.23 -24.19 14.70
CA CYS A 204 -0.35 -22.96 15.48
C CYS A 204 0.33 -21.78 14.76
N LEU A 205 1.60 -21.90 14.37
CA LEU A 205 2.32 -20.84 13.66
C LEU A 205 1.61 -20.42 12.37
N LEU A 206 1.08 -21.37 11.59
CA LEU A 206 0.34 -21.07 10.37
C LEU A 206 -0.92 -20.26 10.66
N LEU A 207 -1.71 -20.67 11.66
CA LEU A 207 -2.90 -19.94 12.09
C LEU A 207 -2.56 -18.54 12.59
N ARG A 208 -1.48 -18.39 13.38
CA ARG A 208 -0.98 -17.10 13.86
C ARG A 208 -0.52 -16.20 12.72
N ALA A 209 0.12 -16.76 11.69
CA ALA A 209 0.52 -15.99 10.52
C ALA A 209 -0.69 -15.38 9.80
N ILE A 210 -1.76 -16.17 9.62
CA ILE A 210 -3.00 -15.72 8.98
C ILE A 210 -3.69 -14.63 9.82
N GLU A 211 -3.69 -14.76 11.16
CA GLU A 211 -4.15 -13.70 12.07
C GLU A 211 -3.35 -12.40 11.93
N GLY A 212 -2.12 -12.47 11.40
CA GLY A 212 -1.26 -11.32 11.16
C GLY A 212 -1.86 -10.26 10.24
N PHE A 213 -2.81 -10.62 9.35
CA PHE A 213 -3.57 -9.64 8.57
C PHE A 213 -4.41 -8.71 9.45
N SER A 214 -4.95 -9.24 10.55
CA SER A 214 -5.81 -8.52 11.49
C SER A 214 -5.04 -7.93 12.68
N ASP A 215 -3.70 -8.01 12.68
CA ASP A 215 -2.87 -7.49 13.75
C ASP A 215 -2.91 -5.96 13.82
N LYS A 216 -3.28 -5.41 14.98
CA LYS A 216 -3.44 -3.96 15.18
C LYS A 216 -2.11 -3.20 15.16
N ALA A 217 -1.03 -3.82 15.61
CA ALA A 217 0.28 -3.18 15.71
C ALA A 217 1.02 -3.25 14.37
N GLU A 218 0.95 -4.39 13.69
CA GLU A 218 1.77 -4.69 12.53
C GLU A 218 1.06 -5.58 11.51
N SER A 219 -0.12 -5.14 11.08
CA SER A 219 -0.92 -5.80 10.04
C SER A 219 -0.08 -6.17 8.81
N ILE A 220 -0.24 -7.40 8.30
CA ILE A 220 0.34 -7.82 7.02
C ILE A 220 -0.07 -6.86 5.90
N ALA A 221 0.87 -6.61 5.00
CA ALA A 221 0.66 -5.85 3.79
C ALA A 221 1.16 -6.61 2.56
N LEU A 222 0.40 -6.59 1.47
CA LEU A 222 0.74 -7.28 0.22
C LEU A 222 1.06 -6.29 -0.90
N GLY A 223 1.98 -6.68 -1.77
CA GLY A 223 2.33 -5.93 -2.98
C GLY A 223 3.24 -4.72 -2.76
N ALA A 224 3.21 -3.80 -3.71
CA ALA A 224 4.05 -2.61 -3.72
C ALA A 224 3.48 -1.48 -2.85
N MET A 225 4.32 -0.48 -2.55
CA MET A 225 3.92 0.77 -1.89
C MET A 225 3.32 0.60 -0.47
N THR A 226 3.59 -0.51 0.20
CA THR A 226 3.01 -0.84 1.53
C THR A 226 3.32 0.21 2.61
N LYS A 227 4.47 0.89 2.53
CA LYS A 227 4.87 1.99 3.44
C LYS A 227 4.17 3.32 3.13
N ARG A 228 3.47 3.41 1.99
CA ARG A 228 2.53 4.49 1.62
C ARG A 228 1.09 4.15 2.00
N GLY A 229 0.87 3.07 2.76
CA GLY A 229 -0.46 2.66 3.24
C GLY A 229 -1.23 1.71 2.31
N PHE A 230 -0.62 1.25 1.22
CA PHE A 230 -1.26 0.34 0.26
C PHE A 230 -1.23 -1.11 0.76
N GLY A 231 -2.03 -1.99 0.13
CA GLY A 231 -1.89 -3.43 0.33
C GLY A 231 -2.37 -3.93 1.68
N ARG A 232 -3.27 -3.22 2.36
CA ARG A 232 -3.85 -3.65 3.64
C ARG A 232 -5.15 -4.40 3.41
N PHE A 233 -5.38 -5.43 4.22
CA PHE A 233 -6.53 -6.31 4.08
C PHE A 233 -7.17 -6.57 5.44
N LYS A 234 -8.49 -6.73 5.44
CA LYS A 234 -9.22 -7.42 6.50
C LYS A 234 -9.27 -8.90 6.13
N CYS A 235 -8.91 -9.76 7.07
CA CYS A 235 -8.96 -11.20 6.88
C CYS A 235 -10.08 -11.79 7.73
N VAL A 236 -10.95 -12.57 7.09
CA VAL A 236 -11.96 -13.39 7.74
C VAL A 236 -11.66 -14.84 7.42
N VAL A 237 -11.34 -15.64 8.44
CA VAL A 237 -11.19 -17.10 8.29
C VAL A 237 -12.59 -17.70 8.35
N GLU A 238 -13.00 -18.37 7.27
CA GLU A 238 -14.32 -19.00 7.16
C GLU A 238 -14.33 -20.38 7.82
N GLY A 239 -13.22 -21.11 7.72
CA GLY A 239 -13.10 -22.40 8.38
C GLY A 239 -11.68 -22.95 8.40
N VAL A 240 -11.49 -23.87 9.35
CA VAL A 240 -10.29 -24.69 9.49
C VAL A 240 -10.77 -26.13 9.55
N TRP A 241 -10.31 -26.96 8.62
CA TRP A 241 -10.62 -28.37 8.54
C TRP A 241 -9.36 -29.20 8.75
N ARG A 242 -9.51 -30.37 9.38
CA ARG A 242 -8.41 -31.31 9.62
C ARG A 242 -8.82 -32.74 9.28
N LEU A 243 -8.17 -33.30 8.27
CA LEU A 243 -8.17 -34.73 7.98
C LEU A 243 -6.99 -35.38 8.71
N ASP A 244 -7.21 -36.42 9.48
CA ASP A 244 -6.19 -37.20 10.18
C ASP A 244 -6.57 -38.68 10.23
N LYS A 245 -5.73 -39.51 10.86
CA LYS A 245 -5.96 -40.97 10.94
C LYS A 245 -7.29 -41.34 11.61
N THR A 246 -7.84 -40.50 12.48
CA THR A 246 -9.06 -40.79 13.23
C THR A 246 -10.32 -40.62 12.39
N ASN A 247 -10.27 -39.79 11.34
CA ASN A 247 -11.41 -39.47 10.49
C ASN A 247 -11.22 -39.83 9.00
N LEU A 248 -10.05 -40.40 8.63
CA LEU A 248 -9.74 -40.85 7.27
C LEU A 248 -10.76 -41.87 6.72
N THR A 249 -11.26 -42.80 7.54
CA THR A 249 -12.27 -43.78 7.11
C THR A 249 -13.57 -43.09 6.72
N LYS A 250 -14.00 -42.07 7.47
CA LYS A 250 -15.20 -41.28 7.16
C LYS A 250 -15.05 -40.53 5.83
N TRP A 251 -13.87 -39.96 5.59
CA TRP A 251 -13.55 -39.30 4.32
C TRP A 251 -13.65 -40.26 3.14
N ARG A 252 -13.09 -41.47 3.28
CA ARG A 252 -13.18 -42.51 2.24
C ARG A 252 -14.63 -42.92 1.97
N GLU A 253 -15.41 -43.18 3.02
CA GLU A 253 -16.82 -43.56 2.87
C GLU A 253 -17.65 -42.48 2.20
N GLN A 254 -17.38 -41.21 2.50
CA GLN A 254 -18.08 -40.09 1.88
C GLN A 254 -17.76 -39.95 0.41
N ILE A 255 -16.48 -39.99 0.01
CA ILE A 255 -16.10 -39.90 -1.41
C ILE A 255 -16.70 -41.04 -2.24
N LEU A 256 -16.76 -42.25 -1.68
CA LEU A 256 -17.37 -43.39 -2.38
C LEU A 256 -18.89 -43.28 -2.54
N LYS A 257 -19.54 -42.41 -1.78
CA LYS A 257 -20.99 -42.14 -1.84
C LYS A 257 -21.30 -40.80 -2.52
N ASP A 258 -20.28 -40.05 -2.91
CA ASP A 258 -20.44 -38.70 -3.39
C ASP A 258 -20.72 -38.70 -4.89
N ASP A 259 -21.96 -38.36 -5.27
CA ASP A 259 -22.37 -38.23 -6.66
C ASP A 259 -21.87 -36.91 -7.29
N ASP A 260 -21.40 -35.94 -6.48
CA ASP A 260 -20.93 -34.62 -6.94
C ASP A 260 -19.50 -34.62 -7.49
N ASN A 261 -18.86 -35.80 -7.66
CA ASN A 261 -17.48 -35.94 -8.15
C ASN A 261 -16.45 -35.07 -7.40
N THR A 262 -16.69 -34.73 -6.13
CA THR A 262 -15.73 -33.88 -5.40
C THR A 262 -14.46 -34.68 -5.06
N ALA A 263 -13.31 -34.14 -5.42
CA ALA A 263 -12.01 -34.76 -5.21
C ALA A 263 -11.05 -33.79 -4.52
N GLY A 264 -9.93 -34.33 -4.02
CA GLY A 264 -8.86 -33.50 -3.46
C GLY A 264 -9.27 -32.74 -2.20
N TYR A 265 -9.02 -31.43 -2.19
CA TYR A 265 -9.23 -30.58 -1.01
C TYR A 265 -10.70 -30.23 -0.77
N ASP A 266 -11.53 -30.18 -1.81
CA ASP A 266 -12.97 -29.90 -1.66
C ASP A 266 -13.67 -30.99 -0.87
N ALA A 267 -13.20 -32.24 -0.99
CA ALA A 267 -13.69 -33.35 -0.19
C ALA A 267 -13.39 -33.23 1.33
N ILE A 268 -12.43 -32.37 1.71
CA ILE A 268 -12.10 -32.07 3.11
C ILE A 268 -12.97 -30.93 3.65
N LYS A 269 -13.51 -30.05 2.78
CA LYS A 269 -14.32 -28.88 3.14
C LYS A 269 -15.77 -29.27 3.53
N ARG A 270 -15.92 -30.27 4.39
CA ARG A 270 -17.19 -30.76 4.94
C ARG A 270 -17.23 -30.55 6.44
N ASP A 271 -18.41 -30.28 7.00
CA ASP A 271 -18.57 -29.96 8.43
C ASP A 271 -18.00 -31.05 9.36
N VAL A 272 -18.05 -32.32 8.95
CA VAL A 272 -17.50 -33.45 9.72
C VAL A 272 -15.98 -33.39 9.94
N PHE A 273 -15.25 -32.61 9.14
CA PHE A 273 -13.80 -32.39 9.28
C PHE A 273 -13.47 -31.00 9.82
N ARG A 274 -14.47 -30.15 10.04
CA ARG A 274 -14.29 -28.79 10.55
C ARG A 274 -13.86 -28.85 12.01
N LEU A 275 -12.84 -28.09 12.36
CA LEU A 275 -12.43 -27.93 13.74
C LEU A 275 -13.37 -26.96 14.47
N GLU A 276 -13.71 -27.30 15.70
CA GLU A 276 -14.47 -26.43 16.58
C GLU A 276 -13.61 -25.26 17.06
N GLU A 277 -14.23 -24.13 17.41
CA GLU A 277 -13.51 -22.94 17.88
C GLU A 277 -12.61 -23.22 19.09
N LYS A 278 -13.05 -24.11 19.99
CA LYS A 278 -12.26 -24.54 21.16
C LYS A 278 -10.97 -25.27 20.76
N ASP A 279 -11.00 -26.06 19.70
CA ASP A 279 -9.85 -26.85 19.24
C ASP A 279 -8.84 -25.92 18.54
N ILE A 280 -9.35 -24.95 17.78
CA ILE A 280 -8.56 -23.88 17.17
C ILE A 280 -7.91 -23.00 18.25
N ALA A 281 -8.65 -22.63 19.30
CA ALA A 281 -8.12 -21.88 20.43
C ALA A 281 -7.01 -22.65 21.14
N THR A 282 -7.23 -23.94 21.43
CA THR A 282 -6.23 -24.82 22.02
C THR A 282 -4.95 -24.87 21.19
N LEU A 283 -5.07 -25.02 19.86
CA LEU A 283 -3.90 -24.98 18.97
C LEU A 283 -3.17 -23.64 19.05
N LYS A 284 -3.90 -22.53 19.02
CA LYS A 284 -3.33 -21.17 19.05
C LYS A 284 -2.58 -20.87 20.35
N ASP A 285 -2.90 -21.53 21.45
CA ASP A 285 -2.24 -21.32 22.74
C ASP A 285 -0.87 -22.01 22.87
N LEU A 286 -0.53 -22.90 21.93
CA LEU A 286 0.76 -23.63 21.92
C LEU A 286 1.95 -22.70 21.70
N VAL A 287 1.82 -21.72 20.79
CA VAL A 287 2.83 -20.70 20.54
C VAL A 287 2.27 -19.37 20.99
N LYS A 288 2.72 -18.92 22.15
CA LYS A 288 2.38 -17.58 22.64
C LYS A 288 3.10 -16.55 21.79
N LYS A 289 2.33 -15.60 21.26
CA LYS A 289 2.91 -14.40 20.65
C LYS A 289 3.83 -13.73 21.69
N PRO A 290 5.13 -13.52 21.40
CA PRO A 290 5.99 -12.82 22.33
C PRO A 290 5.42 -11.41 22.58
N PRO A 291 5.56 -10.86 23.80
CA PRO A 291 5.16 -9.50 24.09
C PRO A 291 6.04 -8.56 23.26
N LYS A 292 5.55 -8.16 22.09
CA LYS A 292 6.21 -7.18 21.26
C LYS A 292 5.95 -5.80 21.85
N GLU A 293 7.01 -5.03 22.07
CA GLU A 293 6.86 -3.61 22.36
C GLU A 293 6.11 -2.94 21.20
N ALA A 294 5.04 -2.21 21.54
CA ALA A 294 4.18 -1.60 20.55
C ALA A 294 4.99 -0.61 19.69
N PRO A 295 4.77 -0.58 18.36
CA PRO A 295 5.38 0.43 17.52
C PRO A 295 4.98 1.83 17.99
N LEU A 296 5.84 2.81 17.75
CA LEU A 296 5.50 4.20 18.04
C LEU A 296 4.37 4.61 17.09
N CYS A 297 3.17 4.75 17.65
CA CYS A 297 1.95 5.06 16.92
C CYS A 297 1.37 6.39 17.42
N LYS A 298 1.12 7.32 16.50
CA LYS A 298 0.55 8.64 16.78
C LYS A 298 -0.53 8.99 15.77
N THR A 299 -1.73 9.28 16.25
CA THR A 299 -2.84 9.72 15.41
C THR A 299 -3.07 11.22 15.59
N TRP A 300 -3.05 11.95 14.48
CA TRP A 300 -3.29 13.39 14.44
C TRP A 300 -4.54 13.69 13.64
N LYS A 301 -5.41 14.52 14.20
CA LYS A 301 -6.47 15.20 13.47
C LYS A 301 -5.86 16.43 12.80
N VAL A 302 -5.82 16.41 11.47
CA VAL A 302 -5.28 17.47 10.63
C VAL A 302 -6.42 18.37 10.19
N THR A 303 -6.27 19.68 10.33
CA THR A 303 -7.23 20.69 9.85
C THR A 303 -6.59 21.54 8.77
N LEU A 304 -7.31 21.77 7.66
CA LEU A 304 -6.85 22.64 6.59
C LEU A 304 -7.00 24.11 7.00
N GLU A 305 -5.90 24.81 7.27
CA GLU A 305 -5.90 26.24 7.64
C GLU A 305 -5.96 27.15 6.42
N THR A 306 -5.49 26.67 5.29
CA THR A 306 -5.68 27.27 3.97
C THR A 306 -6.17 26.22 2.97
N PRO A 307 -6.69 26.63 1.80
CA PRO A 307 -7.05 25.67 0.77
C PRO A 307 -5.86 24.77 0.38
N LEU A 308 -6.16 23.53 0.03
CA LEU A 308 -5.17 22.50 -0.30
C LEU A 308 -5.40 22.00 -1.73
N VAL A 309 -4.30 21.78 -2.45
CA VAL A 309 -4.33 21.23 -3.80
C VAL A 309 -3.44 20.01 -3.86
N VAL A 310 -4.03 18.85 -4.10
CA VAL A 310 -3.30 17.65 -4.50
C VAL A 310 -3.95 17.19 -5.80
N ARG A 311 -3.19 17.13 -6.90
CA ARG A 311 -3.74 16.83 -8.23
C ARG A 311 -3.77 15.32 -8.46
N SER A 312 -4.81 14.84 -9.14
CA SER A 312 -4.87 13.46 -9.66
C SER A 312 -4.06 13.28 -10.95
N GLY A 313 -3.69 14.37 -11.62
CA GLY A 313 -3.15 14.32 -12.98
C GLY A 313 -4.21 14.09 -14.07
N GLY A 314 -5.49 14.10 -13.70
CA GLY A 314 -6.63 14.16 -14.62
C GLY A 314 -7.24 15.57 -14.70
N SER A 315 -8.18 15.73 -15.62
CA SER A 315 -8.99 16.93 -15.82
C SER A 315 -10.48 16.61 -15.85
N PHE A 316 -11.31 17.64 -15.74
CA PHE A 316 -12.74 17.56 -15.97
C PHE A 316 -13.21 18.74 -16.83
N GLY A 317 -14.33 18.53 -17.52
CA GLY A 317 -14.97 19.56 -18.33
C GLY A 317 -15.65 20.62 -17.47
N TRP A 318 -15.34 21.88 -17.76
CA TRP A 318 -15.99 23.04 -17.17
C TRP A 318 -16.50 24.00 -18.25
N LYS A 319 -17.77 24.40 -18.15
CA LYS A 319 -18.36 25.43 -19.02
C LYS A 319 -19.06 26.51 -18.20
N ASN A 320 -18.68 27.76 -18.45
CA ASN A 320 -19.44 28.94 -18.06
C ASN A 320 -20.34 29.33 -19.27
N ALA A 321 -21.63 29.66 -19.07
CA ALA A 321 -22.52 29.88 -20.20
C ALA A 321 -22.43 31.31 -20.77
N ASP A 322 -22.33 31.35 -22.10
CA ASP A 322 -22.57 32.39 -23.10
C ASP A 322 -21.85 33.75 -23.05
N LYS A 323 -21.72 34.31 -24.27
CA LYS A 323 -20.92 35.47 -24.74
C LYS A 323 -21.05 36.78 -23.96
N ASP A 324 -21.91 36.85 -22.94
CA ASP A 324 -22.06 38.02 -22.08
C ASP A 324 -21.03 37.97 -20.95
N LYS A 325 -20.41 39.12 -20.67
CA LYS A 325 -19.31 39.33 -19.71
C LYS A 325 -19.65 39.00 -18.23
N THR A 326 -20.71 38.26 -17.96
CA THR A 326 -21.12 37.81 -16.63
C THR A 326 -20.39 36.54 -16.21
N ARG A 327 -19.49 36.68 -15.22
CA ARG A 327 -18.79 35.55 -14.58
C ARG A 327 -19.76 34.64 -13.82
N ASN A 328 -19.49 33.32 -13.86
CA ASN A 328 -20.14 32.28 -13.06
C ASN A 328 -21.67 32.20 -13.23
N ARG A 329 -22.17 32.09 -14.46
CA ARG A 329 -23.60 31.98 -14.77
C ARG A 329 -23.89 30.71 -15.55
N ASN A 330 -24.95 29.99 -15.16
CA ASN A 330 -25.40 28.74 -15.80
C ASN A 330 -24.26 27.74 -16.03
N MET A 331 -23.45 27.52 -15.00
CA MET A 331 -22.26 26.66 -15.07
C MET A 331 -22.64 25.19 -15.23
N VAL A 332 -21.79 24.45 -15.93
CA VAL A 332 -21.87 22.99 -16.06
C VAL A 332 -20.54 22.38 -15.63
N PHE A 333 -20.61 21.44 -14.68
CA PHE A 333 -19.50 20.61 -14.21
C PHE A 333 -19.76 19.17 -14.67
N ARG A 334 -18.79 18.56 -15.37
CA ARG A 334 -18.84 17.14 -15.71
C ARG A 334 -17.61 16.44 -15.17
N TRP A 335 -17.74 15.92 -13.96
CA TRP A 335 -16.71 15.07 -13.37
C TRP A 335 -16.51 13.84 -14.23
N GLY A 336 -15.26 13.40 -14.40
CA GLY A 336 -14.97 12.24 -15.22
C GLY A 336 -15.48 12.37 -16.67
N SER A 337 -15.46 13.57 -17.27
CA SER A 337 -15.66 13.71 -18.71
C SER A 337 -15.02 15.00 -19.21
N ASP A 338 -14.18 14.88 -20.23
CA ASP A 338 -13.61 16.05 -20.93
C ASP A 338 -14.54 16.56 -22.05
N ALA A 339 -15.63 15.84 -22.36
CA ALA A 339 -16.53 16.15 -23.45
C ALA A 339 -17.64 17.11 -23.00
N ILE A 340 -17.43 18.40 -23.24
CA ILE A 340 -18.52 19.39 -23.30
C ILE A 340 -18.48 20.05 -24.70
N GLN A 341 -19.58 20.04 -25.44
CA GLN A 341 -19.68 20.76 -26.71
C GLN A 341 -19.53 22.29 -26.49
N GLY A 342 -18.48 22.90 -27.07
CA GLY A 342 -18.20 24.35 -27.08
C GLY A 342 -16.82 24.75 -26.52
N GLN A 343 -16.55 26.07 -26.43
CA GLN A 343 -15.36 26.62 -25.76
C GLN A 343 -15.40 26.27 -24.26
N THR A 344 -14.56 25.33 -23.83
CA THR A 344 -14.54 24.80 -22.46
C THR A 344 -13.14 24.91 -21.86
N ASP A 345 -13.07 25.32 -20.60
CA ASP A 345 -11.83 25.26 -19.84
C ASP A 345 -11.67 23.84 -19.30
N GLN A 346 -10.50 23.24 -19.50
CA GLN A 346 -10.13 22.02 -18.77
C GLN A 346 -9.57 22.40 -17.40
N ILE A 347 -10.21 21.92 -16.33
CA ILE A 347 -9.75 22.15 -14.95
C ILE A 347 -9.11 20.87 -14.44
N GLY A 348 -7.91 20.97 -13.88
CA GLY A 348 -7.25 19.84 -13.25
C GLY A 348 -8.01 19.35 -12.01
N ASP A 349 -8.28 18.06 -11.92
CA ASP A 349 -9.00 17.47 -10.79
C ASP A 349 -8.10 17.32 -9.55
N LEU A 350 -8.74 17.11 -8.40
CA LEU A 350 -8.10 16.77 -7.14
C LEU A 350 -7.85 15.26 -7.06
N TYR A 351 -6.87 14.87 -6.25
CA TYR A 351 -6.52 13.47 -6.05
C TYR A 351 -7.68 12.69 -5.41
N PHE A 352 -8.09 11.61 -6.04
CA PHE A 352 -9.11 10.69 -5.56
C PHE A 352 -8.63 9.24 -5.74
N SER A 353 -9.24 8.35 -4.99
CA SER A 353 -9.12 6.90 -5.17
C SER A 353 -10.48 6.29 -5.43
N ILE A 354 -10.50 5.02 -5.83
CA ILE A 354 -11.74 4.26 -6.05
C ILE A 354 -11.83 3.18 -4.98
N ARG A 355 -13.04 2.99 -4.48
CA ARG A 355 -13.42 1.89 -3.60
C ARG A 355 -14.59 1.14 -4.21
N LEU A 356 -14.76 -0.12 -3.83
CA LEU A 356 -15.96 -0.90 -4.09
C LEU A 356 -16.87 -0.83 -2.87
N GLU A 357 -18.08 -0.33 -3.07
CA GLU A 357 -19.14 -0.31 -2.07
C GLU A 357 -20.43 -0.80 -2.75
N ASN A 358 -21.05 -1.86 -2.22
CA ASN A 358 -22.28 -2.46 -2.76
C ASN A 358 -22.17 -2.80 -4.27
N ASN A 359 -21.09 -3.46 -4.68
CA ASN A 359 -20.76 -3.78 -6.09
C ASN A 359 -20.61 -2.56 -7.01
N GLU A 360 -20.50 -1.34 -6.49
CA GLU A 360 -20.24 -0.16 -7.31
C GLU A 360 -18.84 0.39 -7.06
N ALA A 361 -18.16 0.76 -8.13
CA ALA A 361 -16.90 1.51 -8.08
C ALA A 361 -17.19 2.99 -7.79
N LYS A 362 -16.93 3.41 -6.56
CA LYS A 362 -17.18 4.77 -6.08
C LYS A 362 -15.88 5.54 -5.90
N PRO A 363 -15.73 6.72 -6.53
CA PRO A 363 -14.59 7.58 -6.32
C PRO A 363 -14.73 8.33 -4.99
N TYR A 364 -13.63 8.58 -4.30
CA TYR A 364 -13.59 9.35 -3.06
C TYR A 364 -12.33 10.22 -2.96
N TYR A 365 -12.49 11.43 -2.45
CA TYR A 365 -11.37 12.33 -2.21
C TYR A 365 -10.65 12.02 -0.90
N HIS A 366 -9.33 12.02 -0.95
CA HIS A 366 -8.47 11.94 0.23
C HIS A 366 -7.12 12.57 -0.06
N ILE A 367 -6.34 12.81 0.99
CA ILE A 367 -4.94 13.22 0.84
C ILE A 367 -4.09 11.96 0.79
N PRO A 368 -3.30 11.71 -0.27
CA PRO A 368 -2.51 10.49 -0.35
C PRO A 368 -1.39 10.52 0.69
N SER A 369 -1.16 9.39 1.36
CA SER A 369 -0.09 9.22 2.34
C SER A 369 1.29 9.56 1.76
N SER A 370 1.50 9.35 0.46
CA SER A 370 2.73 9.70 -0.24
C SER A 370 3.00 11.20 -0.24
N SER A 371 1.99 12.05 -0.43
CA SER A 371 2.14 13.50 -0.39
C SER A 371 2.52 13.98 1.01
N VAL A 372 1.90 13.43 2.04
CA VAL A 372 2.24 13.80 3.43
C VAL A 372 3.64 13.32 3.77
N ARG A 373 3.93 12.05 3.51
CA ARG A 373 5.25 11.46 3.75
C ARG A 373 6.35 12.18 2.99
N GLY A 374 6.07 12.62 1.75
CA GLY A 374 6.98 13.41 0.93
C GLY A 374 7.32 14.73 1.60
N ALA A 375 6.31 15.50 2.02
CA ALA A 375 6.51 16.78 2.71
C ALA A 375 7.30 16.63 4.04
N LEU A 376 7.00 15.58 4.82
CA LEU A 376 7.74 15.28 6.06
C LEU A 376 9.20 14.91 5.78
N ARG A 377 9.46 14.12 4.73
CA ARG A 377 10.80 13.72 4.29
C ARG A 377 11.61 14.89 3.77
N GLU A 378 11.02 15.70 2.89
CA GLU A 378 11.64 16.88 2.32
C GLU A 378 12.07 17.85 3.42
N TRP A 379 11.17 18.14 4.37
CA TRP A 379 11.50 18.97 5.53
C TRP A 379 12.67 18.37 6.33
N ALA A 380 12.60 17.07 6.63
CA ALA A 380 13.64 16.41 7.42
C ALA A 380 15.02 16.45 6.74
N ILE A 381 15.08 16.21 5.43
CA ILE A 381 16.32 16.29 4.65
C ILE A 381 16.84 17.72 4.62
N THR A 382 15.97 18.69 4.31
CA THR A 382 16.39 20.09 4.09
C THR A 382 16.80 20.82 5.37
N HIS A 383 16.28 20.39 6.53
CA HIS A 383 16.53 21.04 7.81
C HIS A 383 17.55 20.31 8.69
N LEU A 384 17.68 18.98 8.55
CA LEU A 384 18.59 18.18 9.38
C LEU A 384 19.89 17.81 8.67
N LEU A 385 19.97 17.94 7.34
CA LEU A 385 21.17 17.67 6.57
C LEU A 385 21.74 18.95 5.94
N PRO A 386 23.08 19.07 5.83
CA PRO A 386 23.71 20.15 5.08
C PRO A 386 23.25 20.13 3.62
N LYS A 387 23.15 21.30 2.97
CA LYS A 387 22.65 21.44 1.58
C LYS A 387 23.30 20.48 0.57
N LYS A 388 24.60 20.23 0.70
CA LYS A 388 25.35 19.29 -0.15
C LYS A 388 24.89 17.82 -0.07
N TRP A 389 24.09 17.46 0.94
CA TRP A 389 23.55 16.12 1.19
C TRP A 389 22.04 16.01 0.90
N TRP A 390 21.42 17.03 0.30
CA TRP A 390 19.99 16.96 -0.06
C TRP A 390 19.73 15.90 -1.12
N ASP A 391 20.65 15.73 -2.07
CA ASP A 391 20.75 14.52 -2.88
C ASP A 391 21.59 13.48 -2.14
N ILE A 392 20.90 12.55 -1.49
CA ILE A 392 21.52 11.51 -0.66
C ILE A 392 22.29 10.50 -1.51
N GLU A 393 21.78 10.13 -2.69
CA GLU A 393 22.45 9.14 -3.54
C GLU A 393 23.75 9.73 -4.10
N GLU A 394 23.70 10.96 -4.61
CA GLU A 394 24.87 11.68 -5.08
C GLU A 394 25.86 11.96 -3.93
N GLY A 395 25.36 12.34 -2.74
CA GLY A 395 26.19 12.53 -1.56
C GLY A 395 26.94 11.26 -1.14
N LEU A 396 26.27 10.10 -1.19
CA LEU A 396 26.89 8.81 -0.89
C LEU A 396 27.88 8.37 -1.98
N LYS A 397 27.61 8.65 -3.27
CA LYS A 397 28.58 8.44 -4.36
C LYS A 397 29.87 9.23 -4.14
N LYS A 398 29.75 10.49 -3.71
CA LYS A 398 30.90 11.35 -3.41
C LYS A 398 31.64 10.92 -2.14
N TYR A 399 30.91 10.45 -1.13
CA TYR A 399 31.47 9.84 0.07
C TYR A 399 32.27 8.58 -0.25
N ALA A 400 31.74 7.70 -1.13
CA ALA A 400 32.45 6.51 -1.60
C ALA A 400 33.79 6.85 -2.25
N LYS A 401 33.80 7.90 -3.08
CA LYS A 401 34.99 8.41 -3.77
C LYS A 401 35.91 9.28 -2.91
N LYS A 402 35.55 9.53 -1.64
CA LYS A 402 36.28 10.42 -0.71
C LYS A 402 36.52 11.82 -1.28
N GLU A 403 35.56 12.35 -2.03
CA GLU A 403 35.66 13.69 -2.61
C GLU A 403 35.74 14.78 -1.52
N THR A 404 36.43 15.88 -1.83
CA THR A 404 36.61 17.00 -0.90
C THR A 404 35.26 17.50 -0.36
N GLY A 405 35.12 17.51 0.96
CA GLY A 405 33.88 17.89 1.64
C GLY A 405 32.89 16.74 1.90
N TYR A 406 33.20 15.50 1.51
CA TYR A 406 32.41 14.30 1.81
C TYR A 406 33.21 13.27 2.62
N ALA A 407 34.16 13.71 3.46
CA ALA A 407 34.95 12.81 4.31
C ALA A 407 34.15 12.25 5.49
N GLU A 408 33.11 12.95 5.94
CA GLU A 408 32.29 12.58 7.10
C GLU A 408 30.80 12.56 6.75
N LEU A 409 30.08 11.62 7.36
CA LEU A 409 28.63 11.49 7.21
C LEU A 409 27.92 12.44 8.19
N PRO A 410 26.86 13.15 7.75
CA PRO A 410 26.02 13.91 8.67
C PRO A 410 25.41 13.01 9.75
N SER A 411 25.37 13.51 10.99
CA SER A 411 24.86 12.75 12.15
C SER A 411 23.43 12.21 11.96
N HIS A 412 22.56 13.00 11.32
CA HIS A 412 21.16 12.63 11.08
C HIS A 412 20.94 11.79 9.82
N LEU A 413 21.97 11.56 8.98
CA LEU A 413 21.79 10.82 7.73
C LEU A 413 21.33 9.39 8.00
N VAL A 414 22.08 8.62 8.80
CA VAL A 414 21.77 7.21 9.08
C VAL A 414 20.38 7.06 9.75
N PRO A 415 20.01 7.88 10.75
CA PRO A 415 18.65 7.88 11.28
C PRO A 415 17.56 8.15 10.25
N LEU A 416 17.78 9.07 9.31
CA LEU A 416 16.83 9.36 8.23
C LEU A 416 16.71 8.21 7.22
N LEU A 417 17.84 7.58 6.86
CA LEU A 417 17.84 6.38 6.01
C LEU A 417 17.04 5.24 6.66
N SER A 418 17.25 5.03 7.97
CA SER A 418 16.53 4.04 8.77
C SER A 418 15.02 4.33 8.85
N LEU A 419 14.65 5.60 9.04
CA LEU A 419 13.25 5.99 9.18
C LEU A 419 12.50 5.93 7.84
N PHE A 420 13.04 6.56 6.80
CA PHE A 420 12.37 6.69 5.51
C PHE A 420 12.67 5.56 4.53
N GLY A 421 13.68 4.74 4.76
CA GLY A 421 14.12 3.76 3.79
C GLY A 421 14.68 4.39 2.52
N PHE A 422 15.78 3.85 2.06
CA PHE A 422 16.47 4.33 0.87
C PHE A 422 17.07 3.13 0.15
N THR A 423 16.97 3.19 -1.16
CA THR A 423 17.71 2.34 -2.07
C THR A 423 18.64 3.27 -2.83
N VAL A 424 19.93 3.02 -2.74
CA VAL A 424 20.99 3.76 -3.40
C VAL A 424 21.79 2.78 -4.26
N SER A 425 22.27 3.30 -5.39
CA SER A 425 23.23 2.62 -6.25
C SER A 425 24.42 3.53 -6.42
N THR A 426 25.43 3.34 -5.59
CA THR A 426 26.62 4.19 -5.54
C THR A 426 27.74 3.67 -6.43
N GLY A 427 27.62 2.43 -6.92
CA GLY A 427 28.68 1.71 -7.62
C GLY A 427 29.71 1.07 -6.68
N ASP A 428 29.52 1.20 -5.37
CA ASP A 428 30.28 0.55 -4.31
C ASP A 428 29.36 -0.40 -3.55
N GLU A 429 29.57 -1.72 -3.70
CA GLU A 429 28.70 -2.75 -3.12
C GLU A 429 28.66 -2.72 -1.59
N GLU A 430 29.76 -2.34 -0.93
CA GLU A 430 29.83 -2.28 0.53
C GLU A 430 29.00 -1.11 1.06
N ILE A 431 29.06 0.04 0.39
CA ILE A 431 28.24 1.22 0.73
C ILE A 431 26.77 0.94 0.43
N ASP A 432 26.46 0.37 -0.73
CA ASP A 432 25.09 0.03 -1.10
C ASP A 432 24.48 -0.95 -0.08
N LYS A 433 25.20 -2.02 0.27
CA LYS A 433 24.77 -3.00 1.28
C LYS A 433 24.60 -2.38 2.67
N LYS A 434 25.46 -1.43 3.05
CA LYS A 434 25.44 -0.79 4.37
C LYS A 434 24.29 0.22 4.53
N TYR A 435 23.97 0.98 3.48
CA TYR A 435 23.05 2.11 3.55
C TYR A 435 21.71 1.87 2.86
N ASN A 436 21.54 0.77 2.13
CA ASN A 436 20.23 0.29 1.72
C ASN A 436 19.45 -0.17 2.97
N ARG A 437 18.36 0.53 3.25
CA ARG A 437 17.51 0.30 4.42
C ARG A 437 16.05 0.21 3.99
N ALA A 438 15.35 -0.79 4.50
CA ALA A 438 13.90 -0.81 4.43
C ALA A 438 13.32 0.31 5.31
N ALA A 439 12.23 0.94 4.86
CA ALA A 439 11.61 2.03 5.61
C ALA A 439 10.87 1.51 6.85
N ARG A 440 11.03 2.20 7.98
CA ARG A 440 10.26 1.94 9.22
C ARG A 440 9.03 2.84 9.38
N LEU A 441 9.03 4.02 8.75
CA LEU A 441 7.93 4.98 8.79
C LEU A 441 6.82 4.59 7.81
N THR A 442 5.62 4.42 8.35
CA THR A 442 4.37 4.31 7.60
C THR A 442 3.47 5.51 7.94
N ILE A 443 2.94 6.14 6.90
CA ILE A 443 1.90 7.17 7.01
C ILE A 443 0.59 6.58 6.48
N LYS A 444 -0.48 6.73 7.27
CA LYS A 444 -1.85 6.41 6.87
C LYS A 444 -2.69 7.68 6.91
N THR A 445 -3.52 7.89 5.91
CA THR A 445 -4.46 9.01 5.86
C THR A 445 -5.86 8.46 5.66
N GLU A 446 -6.81 8.96 6.45
CA GLU A 446 -8.22 8.65 6.26
C GLU A 446 -8.82 9.55 5.16
N PRO A 447 -9.86 9.07 4.45
CA PRO A 447 -10.66 9.92 3.59
C PRO A 447 -11.20 11.13 4.34
N PHE A 448 -11.50 12.20 3.60
CA PHE A 448 -12.31 13.27 4.18
C PHE A 448 -13.67 12.69 4.61
N PRO A 449 -14.20 13.10 5.78
CA PRO A 449 -15.50 12.64 6.25
C PRO A 449 -16.59 13.10 5.27
N GLU A 450 -17.70 12.36 5.22
CA GLU A 450 -18.83 12.76 4.39
C GLU A 450 -19.27 14.20 4.68
N THR A 451 -19.62 14.92 3.61
CA THR A 451 -20.02 16.32 3.71
C THR A 451 -21.33 16.54 2.97
N ALA A 452 -22.16 17.47 3.46
CA ALA A 452 -23.33 17.93 2.73
C ALA A 452 -23.00 18.77 1.47
N ALA A 453 -21.71 19.01 1.17
CA ALA A 453 -21.27 19.84 0.05
C ALA A 453 -21.17 19.02 -1.24
N LEU A 454 -22.33 18.73 -1.83
CA LEU A 454 -22.46 17.94 -3.06
C LEU A 454 -21.78 18.59 -4.27
N LYS A 455 -21.71 19.93 -4.32
CA LYS A 455 -21.15 20.71 -5.43
C LYS A 455 -19.98 21.60 -4.99
N PRO A 456 -19.00 21.87 -5.86
CA PRO A 456 -17.95 22.85 -5.57
C PRO A 456 -18.53 24.25 -5.36
N PHE A 457 -18.02 24.99 -4.37
CA PHE A 457 -18.40 26.40 -4.22
C PHE A 457 -17.77 27.26 -5.31
N VAL A 458 -18.57 28.11 -5.95
CA VAL A 458 -18.11 29.14 -6.88
C VAL A 458 -18.80 30.45 -6.52
N HIS A 459 -18.10 31.58 -6.63
CA HIS A 459 -18.69 32.90 -6.37
C HIS A 459 -19.94 33.13 -7.25
N LYS A 460 -21.08 33.53 -6.65
CA LYS A 460 -22.44 33.63 -7.22
C LYS A 460 -23.20 32.31 -7.45
N ASP A 461 -22.53 31.16 -7.42
CA ASP A 461 -23.13 29.81 -7.35
C ASP A 461 -24.27 29.50 -8.36
N SER A 462 -24.22 30.06 -9.57
CA SER A 462 -25.26 29.87 -10.60
C SER A 462 -24.97 28.63 -11.47
N TRP A 463 -25.48 27.49 -11.04
CA TRP A 463 -25.41 26.20 -11.76
C TRP A 463 -26.63 25.98 -12.65
N LYS A 464 -26.46 25.27 -13.76
CA LYS A 464 -27.63 24.71 -14.47
C LYS A 464 -28.35 23.69 -13.59
N VAL A 465 -29.67 23.63 -13.71
CA VAL A 465 -30.53 22.73 -12.92
C VAL A 465 -30.30 21.24 -13.26
N ALA A 466 -29.90 20.94 -14.50
CA ALA A 466 -29.67 19.57 -14.97
C ALA A 466 -28.33 19.42 -15.71
N GLY A 467 -27.81 18.18 -15.74
CA GLY A 467 -26.62 17.81 -16.51
C GLY A 467 -25.28 18.09 -15.83
N ASN A 468 -25.28 18.28 -14.51
CA ASN A 468 -24.06 18.34 -13.71
C ASN A 468 -23.77 16.97 -13.08
N ASP A 469 -22.52 16.56 -13.17
CA ASP A 469 -21.94 15.52 -12.33
C ASP A 469 -20.80 16.17 -11.56
N TYR A 470 -20.92 16.29 -10.24
CA TYR A 470 -19.94 16.95 -9.41
C TYR A 470 -18.86 16.02 -8.86
N GLY A 471 -18.88 14.73 -9.19
CA GLY A 471 -17.92 13.76 -8.68
C GLY A 471 -18.07 13.47 -7.18
N PRO A 472 -17.00 13.05 -6.49
CA PRO A 472 -17.09 12.64 -5.10
C PRO A 472 -17.61 13.74 -4.16
N THR A 473 -18.48 13.35 -3.25
CA THR A 473 -19.20 14.26 -2.33
C THR A 473 -18.56 14.34 -0.95
N ASN A 474 -17.59 13.48 -0.67
CA ASN A 474 -16.95 13.37 0.64
C ASN A 474 -15.93 14.48 0.93
N ALA A 475 -15.91 15.58 0.16
CA ALA A 475 -15.06 16.74 0.44
C ALA A 475 -15.68 18.05 -0.05
N LYS A 476 -15.59 19.09 0.80
CA LYS A 476 -15.88 20.49 0.44
C LYS A 476 -14.83 21.01 -0.53
N ARG A 477 -15.27 21.44 -1.70
CA ARG A 477 -14.39 21.96 -2.77
C ARG A 477 -14.81 23.37 -3.15
N HIS A 478 -13.89 24.14 -3.71
CA HIS A 478 -14.24 25.39 -4.37
C HIS A 478 -13.41 25.59 -5.63
N VAL A 479 -13.99 26.33 -6.58
CA VAL A 479 -13.30 26.76 -7.79
C VAL A 479 -12.85 28.19 -7.61
N LYS A 480 -11.54 28.42 -7.65
CA LYS A 480 -10.98 29.77 -7.60
C LYS A 480 -10.55 30.24 -9.00
N PRO A 481 -11.14 31.32 -9.51
CA PRO A 481 -10.65 31.98 -10.71
C PRO A 481 -9.31 32.69 -10.43
N ARG A 482 -8.35 32.54 -11.33
CA ARG A 482 -7.07 33.26 -11.31
C ARG A 482 -6.75 33.81 -12.69
N ASN A 483 -6.17 35.02 -12.73
CA ASN A 483 -5.53 35.51 -13.94
C ASN A 483 -4.17 34.81 -14.07
N PRO A 484 -3.84 34.19 -15.22
CA PRO A 484 -2.49 33.73 -15.46
C PRO A 484 -1.60 34.96 -15.56
N LEU A 485 -0.63 35.09 -14.67
CA LEU A 485 0.40 36.12 -14.78
C LEU A 485 1.60 35.50 -15.49
N ASP A 486 2.13 36.23 -16.45
CA ASP A 486 3.39 35.90 -17.08
C ASP A 486 4.53 36.08 -16.08
N ARG A 487 5.38 35.05 -15.94
CA ARG A 487 6.41 35.03 -14.90
C ARG A 487 7.55 36.01 -15.12
N ILE A 488 7.73 36.51 -16.35
CA ILE A 488 8.81 37.44 -16.70
C ILE A 488 8.26 38.87 -16.76
N THR A 489 7.09 39.04 -17.36
CA THR A 489 6.52 40.38 -17.62
C THR A 489 5.52 40.83 -16.57
N HIS A 490 5.11 39.94 -15.65
CA HIS A 490 4.00 40.16 -14.70
C HIS A 490 2.67 40.58 -15.35
N ALA A 491 2.57 40.53 -16.68
CA ALA A 491 1.36 40.85 -17.42
C ALA A 491 0.39 39.67 -17.39
N ALA A 492 -0.91 39.92 -17.58
CA ALA A 492 -1.86 38.83 -17.77
C ALA A 492 -1.54 38.08 -19.08
N ARG A 493 -1.32 36.76 -19.03
CA ARG A 493 -1.14 35.95 -20.24
C ARG A 493 -2.42 35.95 -21.07
N LYS A 494 -2.26 35.97 -22.40
CA LYS A 494 -3.35 35.80 -23.37
C LYS A 494 -3.91 34.38 -23.21
N GLY A 495 -5.19 34.23 -22.84
CA GLY A 495 -5.80 32.90 -22.63
C GLY A 495 -7.02 32.82 -21.71
N GLY A 496 -7.44 33.92 -21.05
CA GLY A 496 -8.60 33.91 -20.15
C GLY A 496 -8.25 33.54 -18.70
N LEU A 497 -9.27 33.40 -17.84
CA LEU A 497 -9.13 33.05 -16.43
C LEU A 497 -8.79 31.56 -16.29
N HIS A 498 -7.75 31.19 -15.55
CA HIS A 498 -7.57 29.79 -15.14
C HIS A 498 -8.39 29.52 -13.89
N ASN A 499 -9.29 28.54 -13.99
CA ASN A 499 -10.08 28.04 -12.88
C ASN A 499 -9.35 26.87 -12.22
N PHE A 500 -9.24 26.89 -10.89
CA PHE A 500 -8.59 25.83 -10.13
C PHE A 500 -9.53 25.25 -9.10
N LEU A 501 -9.75 23.93 -9.15
CA LEU A 501 -10.40 23.20 -8.07
C LEU A 501 -9.42 23.05 -6.91
N GLU A 502 -9.84 23.42 -5.69
CA GLU A 502 -9.08 23.32 -4.44
C GLU A 502 -9.95 22.67 -3.34
N PHE A 503 -9.35 21.88 -2.45
CA PHE A 503 -10.00 21.49 -1.20
C PHE A 503 -10.17 22.73 -0.33
N SER A 504 -11.35 22.89 0.26
CA SER A 504 -11.69 24.07 1.04
C SER A 504 -11.04 24.06 2.43
N LYS A 505 -10.74 25.26 2.93
CA LYS A 505 -10.30 25.50 4.31
C LYS A 505 -11.32 24.91 5.32
N GLY A 506 -10.83 24.49 6.48
CA GLY A 506 -11.63 24.07 7.64
C GLY A 506 -12.03 22.60 7.62
N GLN A 507 -11.75 21.89 6.52
CA GLN A 507 -11.92 20.45 6.47
C GLN A 507 -10.88 19.75 7.34
N THR A 508 -11.26 18.59 7.85
CA THR A 508 -10.38 17.77 8.69
C THR A 508 -10.28 16.35 8.16
N PHE A 509 -9.14 15.72 8.38
CA PHE A 509 -8.93 14.29 8.16
C PHE A 509 -7.98 13.77 9.24
N ASN A 510 -8.02 12.47 9.54
CA ASN A 510 -7.06 11.87 10.43
C ASN A 510 -5.85 11.36 9.65
N MET A 511 -4.67 11.54 10.22
CA MET A 511 -3.47 10.83 9.78
C MET A 511 -2.88 10.03 10.95
N THR A 512 -2.43 8.82 10.66
CA THR A 512 -1.73 7.97 11.62
C THR A 512 -0.29 7.79 11.18
N ILE A 513 0.63 8.06 12.09
CA ILE A 513 2.07 7.84 11.95
C ILE A 513 2.41 6.58 12.72
N VAL A 514 3.02 5.61 12.05
CA VAL A 514 3.52 4.37 12.66
C VAL A 514 5.00 4.25 12.35
N VAL A 515 5.82 4.12 13.38
CA VAL A 515 7.25 3.86 13.26
C VAL A 515 7.56 2.51 13.91
N GLU A 516 7.99 1.56 13.08
CA GLU A 516 8.49 0.25 13.53
C GLU A 516 9.77 0.45 14.36
N LYS A 517 9.93 -0.31 15.45
CA LYS A 517 11.11 -0.19 16.34
C LYS A 517 12.40 -0.47 15.56
N ALA A 518 13.47 0.22 15.93
CA ALA A 518 14.80 -0.03 15.36
C ALA A 518 15.61 -0.98 16.22
N ASN A 519 16.47 -1.77 15.59
CA ASN A 519 17.47 -2.58 16.27
C ASN A 519 18.70 -1.68 16.54
N GLY A 520 18.82 -1.11 17.75
CA GLY A 520 20.02 -0.36 18.16
C GLY A 520 19.78 0.82 19.10
N ASN A 521 20.85 1.26 19.79
CA ASN A 521 20.80 2.34 20.77
C ASN A 521 20.61 3.72 20.11
N GLY A 522 19.64 4.51 20.58
CA GLY A 522 19.47 5.94 20.25
C GLY A 522 18.52 6.31 19.10
N GLN A 523 18.15 5.36 18.23
CA GLN A 523 17.22 5.63 17.12
C GLN A 523 15.81 5.99 17.60
N GLU A 524 15.34 5.39 18.69
CA GLU A 524 14.01 5.66 19.25
C GLU A 524 13.86 7.08 19.76
N THR A 525 14.93 7.66 20.31
CA THR A 525 14.95 9.06 20.75
C THR A 525 14.76 9.98 19.56
N PHE A 526 15.54 9.76 18.49
CA PHE A 526 15.40 10.49 17.23
C PHE A 526 13.99 10.36 16.63
N ASP A 527 13.42 9.15 16.63
CA ASP A 527 12.08 8.90 16.07
C ASP A 527 10.99 9.68 16.85
N LYS A 528 11.09 9.76 18.18
CA LYS A 528 10.18 10.55 19.02
C LYS A 528 10.36 12.06 18.80
N GLU A 529 11.60 12.51 18.72
CA GLU A 529 11.94 13.93 18.51
C GLU A 529 11.47 14.44 17.15
N ILE A 530 11.74 13.70 16.06
CA ILE A 530 11.38 14.12 14.71
C ILE A 530 9.86 14.20 14.51
N ILE A 531 9.09 13.28 15.13
CA ILE A 531 7.63 13.34 15.12
C ILE A 531 7.12 14.60 15.84
N ASN A 532 7.74 14.96 16.98
CA ASN A 532 7.41 16.18 17.70
C ASN A 532 7.77 17.45 16.89
N TRP A 533 8.93 17.46 16.21
CA TRP A 533 9.31 18.54 15.31
C TRP A 533 8.31 18.68 14.16
N TRP A 534 7.94 17.60 13.48
CA TRP A 534 6.92 17.64 12.43
C TRP A 534 5.60 18.21 12.91
N LYS A 535 5.13 17.80 14.10
CA LYS A 535 3.91 18.34 14.71
C LYS A 535 4.01 19.85 14.91
N LYS A 536 5.15 20.34 15.40
CA LYS A 536 5.43 21.77 15.61
C LYS A 536 5.46 22.53 14.28
N GLU A 537 6.20 22.01 13.29
CA GLU A 537 6.43 22.69 12.02
C GLU A 537 5.21 22.68 11.08
N LEU A 538 4.36 21.65 11.18
CA LEU A 538 3.03 21.65 10.55
C LEU A 538 2.17 22.79 11.12
N ASN A 539 2.09 22.91 12.45
CA ASN A 539 1.32 23.97 13.12
C ASN A 539 1.88 25.38 12.86
N TYR A 540 3.21 25.53 12.83
CA TYR A 540 3.85 26.79 12.48
C TYR A 540 3.58 27.16 11.00
N GLY A 541 3.54 26.17 10.12
CA GLY A 541 3.26 26.32 8.69
C GLY A 541 4.51 26.31 7.81
N THR A 542 5.65 25.86 8.35
CA THR A 542 6.87 25.55 7.60
C THR A 542 6.65 24.32 6.73
N ILE A 543 6.06 23.26 7.31
CA ILE A 543 5.62 22.09 6.54
C ILE A 543 4.23 22.41 5.98
N ARG A 544 4.11 22.33 4.66
CA ARG A 544 2.84 22.49 3.94
C ARG A 544 2.56 21.23 3.14
N LEU A 545 1.29 20.88 3.02
CA LEU A 545 0.87 19.73 2.24
C LEU A 545 0.45 20.16 0.83
N GLY A 546 0.66 19.29 -0.15
CA GLY A 546 0.21 19.50 -1.53
C GLY A 546 0.95 20.61 -2.28
N ALA A 547 0.41 20.98 -3.43
CA ALA A 547 1.00 21.93 -4.36
C ALA A 547 0.63 23.39 -4.05
N LEU A 548 1.27 24.32 -4.76
CA LEU A 548 1.01 25.77 -4.70
C LEU A 548 1.29 26.38 -3.30
N SER A 549 2.27 25.81 -2.59
CA SER A 549 2.75 26.31 -1.30
C SER A 549 3.19 27.79 -1.39
N SER A 550 3.86 28.18 -2.47
CA SER A 550 4.26 29.56 -2.79
C SER A 550 3.06 30.52 -2.96
N ALA A 551 1.88 30.02 -3.31
CA ALA A 551 0.63 30.77 -3.38
C ALA A 551 -0.19 30.71 -2.07
N GLY A 552 0.45 30.34 -0.95
CA GLY A 552 -0.16 30.27 0.37
C GLY A 552 -1.10 29.08 0.60
N ARG A 553 -1.01 28.04 -0.22
CA ARG A 553 -1.84 26.82 -0.10
C ARG A 553 -1.18 25.79 0.82
N GLY A 554 -2.00 24.88 1.35
CA GLY A 554 -1.52 23.70 2.06
C GLY A 554 -1.07 23.91 3.50
N ARG A 555 -1.37 25.05 4.12
CA ARG A 555 -1.15 25.23 5.56
C ARG A 555 -2.16 24.37 6.31
N VAL A 556 -1.68 23.64 7.31
CA VAL A 556 -2.50 22.81 8.16
C VAL A 556 -2.23 23.09 9.63
N SER A 557 -3.14 22.69 10.50
CA SER A 557 -2.89 22.56 11.93
C SER A 557 -3.14 21.11 12.34
N VAL A 558 -2.42 20.65 13.35
CA VAL A 558 -2.48 19.25 13.82
C VAL A 558 -2.72 19.20 15.32
N LYS A 559 -3.73 18.42 15.70
CA LYS A 559 -4.04 18.07 17.10
C LYS A 559 -3.90 16.58 17.27
N GLU A 560 -3.28 16.17 18.37
CA GLU A 560 -3.15 14.75 18.69
C GLU A 560 -4.49 14.23 19.21
N VAL A 561 -4.92 13.09 18.67
CA VAL A 561 -6.11 12.39 19.13
C VAL A 561 -5.67 11.54 20.31
N GLN A 562 -6.20 11.81 21.50
CA GLN A 562 -6.04 10.88 22.61
C GLN A 562 -6.81 9.62 22.25
N ASN A 563 -6.12 8.48 22.13
CA ASN A 563 -6.79 7.20 22.01
C ASN A 563 -7.60 6.99 23.30
N ALA A 564 -8.92 6.90 23.18
CA ALA A 564 -9.82 6.53 24.26
C ALA A 564 -9.60 5.07 24.67
#